data_AF-A0A0N4XYE4-F1
#
_entry.id   AF-A0A0N4XYE4-F1
#
_cell.length_a   1.000
_cell.length_b   1.000
_cell.length_c   1.000
_cell.angle_alpha   90.00
_cell.angle_beta   90.00
_cell.angle_gamma   90.00
#
_symmetry.space_group_name_H-M   'P 1'
#
loop_
_entity.id
_entity.type
_entity.pdbx_description
1 polymer ?
#
loop_
_entity_poly.entity_id
_entity_poly.type
_entity_poly.pdbx_seq_one_letter_code
_entity_poly.pdbx_strand_id
1 'polypeptide(L)'
;MLLLLPALLVANVAAYGIYQPSKCKPLPENDQITYTYSEELDGGFGSDQKYNQGTKVKARCAKTLWDLMGNGEATCKSGRWTPEIGSCIPGRCSINALKSKGPYERVVADKLHGMDKVENLQKVTAYKSTKEAENFICCLGHWMTSESCPTIMKPDLH
;
A
#
# COMPACT_ATOMS: atom_id res chain seq x y z
N MET A 1 11.74 -37.72 -61.93
CA MET A 1 11.48 -36.36 -61.39
C MET A 1 9.99 -36.18 -61.22
N LEU A 2 9.50 -36.23 -59.99
CA LEU A 2 8.28 -35.54 -59.52
C LEU A 2 8.24 -35.73 -58.00
N LEU A 3 8.98 -34.84 -57.33
CA LEU A 3 8.84 -34.55 -55.92
C LEU A 3 7.62 -33.64 -55.77
N LEU A 4 6.75 -33.95 -54.80
CA LEU A 4 6.08 -33.03 -53.87
C LEU A 4 4.68 -33.56 -53.48
N LEU A 5 4.50 -33.81 -52.18
CA LEU A 5 3.56 -33.07 -51.34
C LEU A 5 3.96 -33.32 -49.88
N PRO A 6 4.43 -32.30 -49.14
CA PRO A 6 4.62 -32.43 -47.70
C PRO A 6 3.22 -32.46 -47.08
N ALA A 7 2.88 -33.57 -46.42
CA ALA A 7 1.71 -33.63 -45.57
C ALA A 7 1.88 -32.57 -44.47
N LEU A 8 1.10 -31.50 -44.60
CA LEU A 8 0.95 -30.45 -43.60
C LEU A 8 0.56 -31.09 -42.27
N LEU A 9 1.52 -31.13 -41.34
CA LEU A 9 1.22 -31.22 -39.92
C LEU A 9 0.47 -29.94 -39.55
N VAL A 10 -0.85 -29.97 -39.68
CA VAL A 10 -1.74 -28.98 -39.08
C VAL A 10 -1.62 -29.17 -37.58
N ALA A 11 -0.72 -28.41 -36.96
CA ALA A 11 -0.68 -28.30 -35.51
C ALA A 11 -2.01 -27.65 -35.06
N ASN A 12 -2.88 -28.46 -34.45
CA ASN A 12 -4.12 -27.98 -33.85
C ASN A 12 -3.79 -26.94 -32.77
N VAL A 13 -4.04 -25.67 -33.08
CA VAL A 13 -3.91 -24.53 -32.14
C VAL A 13 -4.90 -24.63 -30.98
N ALA A 14 -5.84 -25.58 -30.99
CA ALA A 14 -6.88 -25.76 -29.99
C ALA A 14 -6.43 -26.46 -28.68
N ALA A 15 -5.21 -27.00 -28.60
CA ALA A 15 -4.74 -27.74 -27.42
C ALA A 15 -3.99 -26.90 -26.38
N TYR A 16 -3.67 -25.64 -26.69
CA TYR A 16 -3.08 -24.72 -25.71
C TYR A 16 -4.19 -24.08 -24.87
N GLY A 17 -4.86 -24.91 -24.06
CA GLY A 17 -5.73 -24.39 -23.01
C GLY A 17 -4.92 -23.40 -22.16
N ILE A 18 -5.39 -22.16 -22.06
CA ILE A 18 -4.76 -21.14 -21.23
C ILE A 18 -4.87 -21.64 -19.79
N TYR A 19 -3.80 -22.20 -19.23
CA TYR A 19 -3.75 -22.62 -17.83
C TYR A 19 -4.02 -21.39 -16.95
N GLN A 20 -5.20 -21.34 -16.35
CA GLN A 20 -5.53 -20.32 -15.35
C GLN A 20 -5.23 -20.91 -13.97
N PRO A 21 -4.28 -20.35 -13.21
CA PRO A 21 -4.05 -20.82 -11.85
C PRO A 21 -5.32 -20.58 -11.02
N SER A 22 -5.75 -21.58 -10.25
CA SER A 22 -6.91 -21.45 -9.36
C SER A 22 -6.51 -20.98 -7.96
N LYS A 23 -5.27 -21.25 -7.55
CA LYS A 23 -4.72 -20.94 -6.22
C LYS A 23 -3.81 -19.71 -6.22
N CYS A 24 -3.86 -18.94 -5.14
CA CYS A 24 -3.09 -17.70 -4.99
C CYS A 24 -1.77 -17.95 -4.27
N LYS A 25 -0.71 -17.28 -4.74
CA LYS A 25 0.57 -17.27 -4.03
C LYS A 25 0.47 -16.43 -2.74
N PRO A 26 1.32 -16.68 -1.74
CA PRO A 26 1.46 -15.79 -0.59
C PRO A 26 1.75 -14.36 -1.03
N LEU A 27 1.21 -13.38 -0.30
CA LEU A 27 1.56 -11.97 -0.48
C LEU A 27 3.01 -11.73 -0.03
N PRO A 28 3.72 -10.75 -0.64
CA PRO A 28 5.12 -10.49 -0.34
C PRO A 28 5.30 -10.05 1.11
N GLU A 29 6.22 -10.72 1.82
CA GLU A 29 6.58 -10.39 3.20
C GLU A 29 7.51 -9.18 3.26
N ASN A 30 7.27 -8.28 4.22
CA ASN A 30 8.16 -7.19 4.62
C ASN A 30 7.81 -6.69 6.03
N ASP A 31 8.59 -5.74 6.56
CA ASP A 31 8.46 -5.21 7.93
C ASP A 31 7.34 -4.15 8.10
N GLN A 32 6.65 -3.76 7.03
CA GLN A 32 5.68 -2.66 7.03
C GLN A 32 4.24 -3.13 7.11
N ILE A 33 3.95 -4.34 6.66
CA ILE A 33 2.59 -4.86 6.50
C ILE A 33 2.46 -6.28 7.02
N THR A 34 1.38 -6.54 7.74
CA THR A 34 1.03 -7.86 8.28
C THR A 34 -0.24 -8.35 7.60
N TYR A 35 -0.25 -9.62 7.20
CA TYR A 35 -1.39 -10.28 6.58
C TYR A 35 -1.99 -11.32 7.51
N THR A 36 -3.33 -11.35 7.60
CA THR A 36 -4.09 -12.36 8.33
C THR A 36 -5.00 -13.08 7.34
N TYR A 37 -4.76 -14.37 7.13
CA TYR A 37 -5.54 -15.21 6.24
C TYR A 37 -6.70 -15.87 6.98
N SER A 38 -7.83 -16.07 6.31
CA SER A 38 -9.04 -16.66 6.92
C SER A 38 -8.96 -18.16 7.17
N GLU A 39 -8.02 -18.84 6.52
CA GLU A 39 -7.71 -20.23 6.81
C GLU A 39 -6.63 -20.22 7.89
N GLU A 40 -7.02 -20.50 9.13
CA GLU A 40 -6.08 -20.73 10.23
C GLU A 40 -5.11 -21.84 9.80
N LEU A 41 -3.84 -21.68 10.16
CA LEU A 41 -2.75 -22.58 9.79
C LEU A 41 -2.89 -23.94 10.48
N ASP A 42 -3.86 -24.73 10.02
CA ASP A 42 -3.89 -26.18 10.12
C ASP A 42 -4.43 -26.70 8.76
N GLY A 43 -3.55 -26.63 7.75
CA GLY A 43 -3.77 -27.28 6.44
C GLY A 43 -4.25 -26.41 5.28
N GLY A 44 -4.45 -25.09 5.47
CA GLY A 44 -4.86 -24.15 4.39
C GLY A 44 -3.73 -23.68 3.46
N PHE A 45 -2.48 -23.78 3.90
CA PHE A 45 -1.32 -23.74 3.02
C PHE A 45 -1.23 -25.10 2.34
N GLY A 46 -1.75 -25.20 1.11
CA GLY A 46 -1.73 -26.46 0.37
C GLY A 46 -0.31 -27.03 0.32
N SER A 47 -0.16 -28.33 0.04
CA SER A 47 1.16 -28.95 -0.15
C SER A 47 2.04 -28.22 -1.18
N ASP A 48 1.43 -27.41 -2.06
CA ASP A 48 2.07 -26.55 -3.06
C ASP A 48 2.35 -25.11 -2.61
N GLN A 49 2.22 -24.81 -1.31
CA GLN A 49 2.53 -23.52 -0.71
C GLN A 49 1.64 -22.36 -1.22
N LYS A 50 0.35 -22.64 -1.49
CA LYS A 50 -0.62 -21.68 -2.04
C LYS A 50 -1.96 -21.74 -1.33
N TYR A 51 -2.72 -20.65 -1.47
CA TYR A 51 -4.05 -20.46 -0.91
C TYR A 51 -5.14 -20.85 -1.90
N ASN A 52 -6.18 -21.51 -1.41
CA ASN A 52 -7.29 -21.99 -2.22
C ASN A 52 -8.19 -20.85 -2.72
N GLN A 53 -9.02 -21.14 -3.72
CA GLN A 53 -10.03 -20.19 -4.17
C GLN A 53 -11.03 -19.92 -3.04
N GLY A 54 -11.35 -18.64 -2.82
CA GLY A 54 -12.24 -18.22 -1.74
C GLY A 54 -11.55 -17.88 -0.43
N THR A 55 -10.27 -18.24 -0.23
CA THR A 55 -9.49 -17.77 0.92
C THR A 55 -9.50 -16.24 0.96
N LYS A 56 -9.75 -15.66 2.13
CA LYS A 56 -9.69 -14.21 2.36
C LYS A 56 -8.40 -13.85 3.06
N VAL A 57 -7.89 -12.65 2.79
CA VAL A 57 -6.75 -12.06 3.48
C VAL A 57 -7.11 -10.66 3.93
N LYS A 58 -6.71 -10.31 5.15
CA LYS A 58 -6.79 -8.96 5.70
C LYS A 58 -5.38 -8.41 5.87
N ALA A 59 -5.18 -7.15 5.51
CA ALA A 59 -3.91 -6.45 5.65
C ALA A 59 -3.99 -5.36 6.73
N ARG A 60 -2.92 -5.22 7.51
CA ARG A 60 -2.74 -4.16 8.50
C ARG A 60 -1.31 -3.65 8.46
N CYS A 61 -1.10 -2.37 8.74
CA CYS A 61 0.25 -1.84 8.87
C CYS A 61 0.88 -2.28 10.19
N ALA A 62 2.11 -2.76 10.12
CA ALA A 62 2.88 -3.20 11.28
C ALA A 62 3.30 -2.02 12.16
N LYS A 63 3.49 -0.85 11.54
CA LYS A 63 3.87 0.40 12.22
C LYS A 63 2.62 1.20 12.59
N THR A 64 2.48 1.56 13.87
CA THR A 64 1.29 2.25 14.41
C THR A 64 0.97 3.60 13.76
N LEU A 65 2.00 4.30 13.26
CA LEU A 65 1.86 5.61 12.63
C LEU A 65 1.79 5.55 11.10
N TRP A 66 1.47 4.38 10.55
CA TRP A 66 1.36 4.16 9.11
C TRP A 66 -0.08 3.80 8.78
N ASP A 67 -0.55 4.36 7.66
CA ASP A 67 -1.91 4.15 7.16
C ASP A 67 -1.87 3.16 5.99
N LEU A 68 -2.89 2.30 5.94
CA LEU A 68 -3.09 1.43 4.78
C LEU A 68 -3.75 2.23 3.66
N MET A 69 -3.05 2.42 2.55
CA MET A 69 -3.57 3.04 1.34
C MET A 69 -4.03 1.97 0.36
N GLY A 70 -5.33 1.93 0.06
CA GLY A 70 -5.94 0.97 -0.86
C GLY A 70 -6.82 -0.05 -0.13
N ASN A 71 -6.95 -1.26 -0.68
CA ASN A 71 -7.84 -2.27 -0.10
C ASN A 71 -7.18 -2.96 1.09
N GLY A 72 -7.89 -3.06 2.21
CA GLY A 72 -7.48 -3.81 3.39
C GLY A 72 -7.86 -5.29 3.37
N GLU A 73 -8.66 -5.72 2.40
CA GLU A 73 -9.10 -7.10 2.28
C GLU A 73 -9.09 -7.54 0.82
N ALA A 74 -8.73 -8.81 0.60
CA ALA A 74 -8.77 -9.44 -0.71
C ALA A 74 -9.26 -10.88 -0.59
N THR A 75 -9.79 -11.41 -1.69
CA THR A 75 -10.19 -12.82 -1.80
C THR A 75 -9.42 -13.46 -2.94
N CYS A 76 -8.94 -14.68 -2.73
CA CYS A 76 -8.31 -15.45 -3.79
C CYS A 76 -9.36 -15.84 -4.85
N LYS A 77 -9.22 -15.31 -6.07
CA LYS A 77 -10.10 -15.57 -7.21
C LYS A 77 -9.24 -15.84 -8.45
N SER A 78 -9.39 -17.03 -9.03
CA SER A 78 -8.65 -17.43 -10.24
C SER A 78 -7.14 -17.14 -10.14
N GLY A 79 -6.55 -17.55 -9.01
CA GLY A 79 -5.12 -17.45 -8.77
C GLY A 79 -4.59 -16.05 -8.45
N ARG A 80 -5.49 -15.06 -8.28
CA ARG A 80 -5.14 -13.68 -7.93
C ARG A 80 -5.90 -13.21 -6.70
N TRP A 81 -5.24 -12.42 -5.86
CA TRP A 81 -5.90 -11.67 -4.79
C TRP A 81 -6.73 -10.55 -5.41
N THR A 82 -8.04 -10.57 -5.16
CA THR A 82 -8.97 -9.60 -5.74
C THR A 82 -9.88 -8.99 -4.67
N PRO A 83 -9.95 -7.65 -4.54
CA PRO A 83 -9.08 -6.69 -5.24
C PRO A 83 -7.61 -6.83 -4.82
N GLU A 84 -6.70 -6.13 -5.49
CA GLU A 84 -5.30 -6.07 -5.03
C GLU A 84 -5.23 -5.39 -3.67
N ILE A 85 -4.39 -5.94 -2.78
CA ILE A 85 -4.15 -5.38 -1.45
C ILE A 85 -3.38 -4.07 -1.56
N GLY A 86 -3.76 -3.11 -0.72
CA GLY A 86 -3.08 -1.82 -0.61
C GLY A 86 -1.67 -1.90 -0.05
N SER A 87 -1.06 -0.74 0.16
CA SER A 87 0.29 -0.62 0.73
C SER A 87 0.27 0.27 1.95
N CYS A 88 1.16 -0.01 2.90
CA CYS A 88 1.35 0.83 4.06
C CYS A 88 2.21 2.04 3.69
N ILE A 89 1.72 3.22 4.02
CA ILE A 89 2.42 4.47 3.82
C ILE A 89 2.54 5.19 5.17
N PRO A 90 3.54 6.06 5.36
CA PRO A 90 3.55 6.99 6.48
C PRO A 90 2.20 7.67 6.67
N GLY A 91 1.77 7.82 7.92
CA GLY A 91 0.47 8.40 8.24
C GLY A 91 0.28 9.78 7.60
N ARG A 92 -0.96 10.09 7.22
CA ARG A 92 -1.31 11.37 6.59
C ARG A 92 -1.89 12.35 7.58
N CYS A 93 -1.48 13.61 7.50
CA CYS A 93 -2.02 14.63 8.38
C CYS A 93 -3.33 15.21 7.85
N SER A 94 -4.28 15.42 8.75
CA SER A 94 -5.55 16.08 8.45
C SER A 94 -5.47 17.56 8.79
N ILE A 95 -5.85 18.44 7.85
CA ILE A 95 -5.93 19.89 8.12
C ILE A 95 -6.92 20.18 9.26
N ASN A 96 -7.99 19.39 9.39
CA ASN A 96 -8.95 19.55 10.49
C ASN A 96 -8.31 19.24 11.85
N ALA A 97 -7.43 18.23 11.89
CA ALA A 97 -6.65 17.92 13.10
C ALA A 97 -5.64 19.02 13.46
N LEU A 98 -5.15 19.81 12.48
CA LEU A 98 -4.36 21.00 12.77
C LEU A 98 -5.23 22.12 13.35
N LYS A 99 -6.38 22.38 12.73
CA LYS A 99 -7.32 23.42 13.18
C LYS A 99 -7.84 23.17 14.59
N SER A 100 -7.93 21.92 15.04
CA SER A 100 -8.31 21.60 16.42
C SER A 100 -7.20 21.85 17.45
N LYS A 101 -5.94 22.07 17.02
CA LYS A 101 -4.81 22.31 17.94
C LYS A 101 -4.67 23.77 18.40
N GLY A 102 -5.33 24.72 17.75
CA GLY A 102 -5.20 26.14 18.07
C GLY A 102 -6.15 27.04 17.28
N PRO A 103 -6.14 28.36 17.53
CA PRO A 103 -7.05 29.31 16.90
C PRO A 103 -6.60 29.66 15.46
N TYR A 104 -6.45 28.64 14.61
CA TYR A 104 -6.01 28.81 13.22
C TYR A 104 -7.22 29.02 12.30
N GLU A 105 -7.31 30.20 11.70
CA GLU A 105 -8.41 30.56 10.79
C GLU A 105 -8.10 30.12 9.36
N ARG A 106 -6.83 30.23 8.96
CA ARG A 106 -6.38 29.92 7.60
C ARG A 106 -5.14 29.04 7.63
N VAL A 107 -5.18 27.95 6.88
CA VAL A 107 -4.03 27.05 6.70
C VAL A 107 -3.69 27.02 5.22
N VAL A 108 -2.45 27.35 4.88
CA VAL A 108 -1.94 27.34 3.51
C VAL A 108 -0.92 26.23 3.39
N ALA A 109 -1.12 25.32 2.43
CA ALA A 109 -0.10 24.33 2.10
C ALA A 109 1.01 24.98 1.28
N ASP A 110 2.25 24.79 1.72
CA ASP A 110 3.41 25.21 0.94
C ASP A 110 3.51 24.26 -0.26
N LYS A 111 3.33 24.80 -1.46
CA LYS A 111 3.60 24.05 -2.70
C LYS A 111 5.11 23.87 -2.78
N LEU A 112 5.63 22.72 -2.35
CA LEU A 112 7.03 22.37 -2.58
C LEU A 112 7.24 22.12 -4.08
N HIS A 113 7.71 23.14 -4.79
CA HIS A 113 8.25 23.02 -6.13
C HIS A 113 9.72 22.60 -6.01
N GLY A 114 10.01 21.30 -6.04
CA GLY A 114 11.40 20.83 -6.05
C GLY A 114 11.61 19.40 -5.56
N MET A 115 11.83 18.52 -6.53
CA MET A 115 12.64 17.29 -6.63
C MET A 115 13.02 16.38 -5.43
N ASP A 116 12.61 16.62 -4.20
CA ASP A 116 12.74 15.62 -3.13
C ASP A 116 11.38 14.96 -2.89
N LYS A 117 11.07 13.95 -3.69
CA LYS A 117 9.91 13.06 -3.50
C LYS A 117 10.13 12.15 -2.30
N VAL A 118 10.23 12.73 -1.10
CA VAL A 118 9.72 12.04 0.08
C VAL A 118 8.23 12.32 0.07
N GLU A 119 7.49 11.52 -0.68
CA GLU A 119 6.03 11.55 -0.71
C GLU A 119 5.55 11.54 0.75
N ASN A 120 4.88 12.62 1.19
CA ASN A 120 4.22 12.86 2.49
C ASN A 120 4.79 13.91 3.45
N LEU A 121 5.88 14.63 3.16
CA LEU A 121 6.23 15.82 3.96
C LEU A 121 5.35 17.02 3.55
N GLN A 122 4.09 17.01 3.99
CA GLN A 122 3.22 18.17 3.87
C GLN A 122 3.73 19.26 4.81
N LYS A 123 4.07 20.43 4.26
CA LYS A 123 4.38 21.63 5.03
C LYS A 123 3.22 22.61 4.90
N VAL A 124 2.82 23.21 6.01
CA VAL A 124 1.74 24.20 6.01
C VAL A 124 2.11 25.38 6.90
N THR A 125 1.68 26.57 6.47
CA THR A 125 1.67 27.76 7.31
C THR A 125 0.25 27.98 7.84
N ALA A 126 0.08 27.99 9.15
CA ALA A 126 -1.19 28.24 9.82
C ALA A 126 -1.23 29.66 10.39
N TYR A 127 -2.25 30.43 10.04
CA TYR A 127 -2.43 31.83 10.42
C TYR A 127 -3.51 31.95 11.49
N LYS A 128 -3.19 32.68 12.57
CA LYS A 128 -4.14 33.06 13.63
C LYS A 128 -4.86 34.35 13.29
N SER A 129 -5.98 34.59 13.97
CA SER A 129 -6.73 35.85 13.93
C SER A 129 -5.89 37.07 14.33
N THR A 130 -4.88 36.87 15.19
CA THR A 130 -3.96 37.89 15.71
C THR A 130 -2.88 38.33 14.72
N LYS A 131 -2.93 37.90 13.45
CA LYS A 131 -1.88 38.08 12.42
C LYS A 131 -0.57 37.33 12.70
N GLU A 132 -0.54 36.46 13.70
CA GLU A 132 0.55 35.50 13.91
C GLU A 132 0.46 34.34 12.93
N ALA A 133 1.61 33.75 12.59
CA ALA A 133 1.70 32.57 11.74
C ALA A 133 2.66 31.54 12.36
N GLU A 134 2.34 30.26 12.18
CA GLU A 134 3.14 29.14 12.65
C GLU A 134 3.31 28.11 11.52
N ASN A 135 4.52 27.53 11.45
CA ASN A 135 4.88 26.57 10.41
C ASN A 135 4.80 25.14 10.97
N PHE A 136 4.09 24.29 10.25
CA PHE A 136 3.89 22.89 10.60
C PHE A 136 4.42 21.95 9.53
N ILE A 137 4.95 20.82 9.96
CA ILE A 137 5.36 19.69 9.14
C ILE A 137 4.50 18.49 9.53
N CYS A 138 4.02 17.76 8.53
CA CYS A 138 3.38 16.47 8.73
C CYS A 138 4.42 15.38 8.95
N CYS A 139 4.37 14.73 10.11
CA CYS A 139 5.30 13.68 10.52
C CYS A 139 4.49 12.45 10.88
N LEU A 140 4.49 11.44 10.01
CA LEU A 140 3.79 10.15 10.22
C LEU A 140 2.35 10.32 10.74
N GLY A 141 1.57 11.22 10.12
CA GLY A 141 0.17 11.47 10.49
C GLY A 141 -0.06 12.57 11.52
N HIS A 142 1.00 13.13 12.09
CA HIS A 142 0.91 14.17 13.12
C HIS A 142 1.50 15.51 12.66
N TRP A 143 0.73 16.58 12.82
CA TRP A 143 1.26 17.94 12.65
C TRP A 143 2.18 18.31 13.81
N MET A 144 3.43 18.59 13.47
CA MET A 144 4.49 19.04 14.38
C MET A 144 4.95 20.43 13.94
N THR A 145 5.51 21.23 14.86
CA THR A 145 6.23 22.44 14.44
C THR A 145 7.45 22.04 13.60
N SER A 146 7.90 22.92 12.70
CA SER A 146 8.93 22.59 11.71
C SER A 146 10.27 22.12 12.30
N GLU A 147 10.55 22.42 13.56
CA GLU A 147 11.79 22.04 14.25
C GLU A 147 11.72 20.65 14.89
N SER A 148 10.53 20.06 15.05
CA SER A 148 10.32 18.86 15.88
C SER A 148 10.18 17.54 15.10
N CYS A 149 10.13 17.57 13.77
CA CYS A 149 9.94 16.35 12.96
C CYS A 149 11.15 15.39 12.95
N PRO A 150 12.40 15.88 12.78
CA PRO A 150 13.57 15.00 12.60
C PRO A 150 13.90 14.10 13.80
N THR A 151 13.44 14.45 15.00
CA THR A 151 13.63 13.65 16.22
C THR A 151 12.65 12.48 16.31
N ILE A 152 11.50 12.55 15.63
CA ILE A 152 10.46 11.50 15.62
C ILE A 152 10.68 10.49 14.48
N MET A 153 11.31 10.92 13.37
CA MET A 153 11.65 10.05 12.24
C MET A 153 12.87 9.15 12.47
N LYS A 154 13.46 9.16 13.67
CA LYS A 154 14.41 8.13 14.12
C LYS A 154 13.65 7.07 14.91
N PRO A 155 13.08 6.04 14.28
CA PRO A 155 12.82 4.81 15.00
C PRO A 155 14.19 4.21 15.31
N ASP A 156 14.49 4.08 16.59
CA ASP A 156 15.50 3.19 17.17
C ASP A 156 16.50 2.58 16.17
N LEU A 157 17.65 3.25 15.99
CA LEU A 157 18.89 2.55 15.69
C LEU A 157 19.27 1.78 16.96
N HIS A 158 18.77 0.56 17.08
CA HIS A 158 19.38 -0.48 17.90
C HIS A 158 19.85 -1.60 16.97
#